data_AF-A0A934PTX9-F1
#
_entry.id   AF-A0A934PTX9-F1
#
_cell.length_a   1.000
_cell.length_b   1.000
_cell.length_c   1.000
_cell.angle_alpha   90.00
_cell.angle_beta   90.00
_cell.angle_gamma   90.00
#
_symmetry.space_group_name_H-M   'P 1'
#
loop_
_entity.id
_entity.type
_entity.pdbx_description
1 polymer ?
#
loop_
_entity_poly.entity_id
_entity_poly.type
_entity_poly.pdbx_seq_one_letter_code
_entity_poly.pdbx_strand_id
1 'polypeptide(L)'
;MSYLRQLLWYFYKPLFIWNLAFSLGYLEIIHIYGQKVISYGFFFKLLGYASTTYLQSYTAKNTYMYYRNAGYSIKRMYIYVYTIDIGIYIILLTLYLYYA
;
A
#
# COMPACT_ATOMS: atom_id res chain seq x y z
N MET A 1 2.50 21.62 -16.89
CA MET A 1 3.46 20.50 -16.87
C MET A 1 3.11 19.55 -15.73
N SER A 2 2.98 18.26 -16.03
CA SER A 2 2.44 17.26 -15.11
C SER A 2 3.47 16.85 -14.05
N TYR A 3 3.43 17.47 -12.87
CA TYR A 3 4.21 17.05 -11.69
C TYR A 3 3.63 15.79 -11.02
N LEU A 4 2.71 15.09 -11.68
CA LEU A 4 2.00 13.92 -11.15
C LEU A 4 2.97 12.89 -10.57
N ARG A 5 4.07 12.58 -11.28
CA ARG A 5 5.05 11.59 -10.84
C ARG A 5 5.72 11.96 -9.51
N GLN A 6 6.09 13.23 -9.35
CA GLN A 6 6.73 13.71 -8.12
C GLN A 6 5.73 13.72 -6.97
N LEU A 7 4.51 14.22 -7.21
CA LEU A 7 3.40 14.20 -6.26
C LEU A 7 3.07 12.77 -5.81
N LEU A 8 2.98 11.83 -6.76
CA LEU A 8 2.79 10.41 -6.47
C LEU A 8 3.94 9.87 -5.63
N TRP A 9 5.19 10.17 -5.98
CA TRP A 9 6.35 9.66 -5.25
C TRP A 9 6.39 10.14 -3.79
N TYR A 10 6.11 11.43 -3.55
CA TYR A 10 6.03 11.97 -2.19
C TYR A 10 4.88 11.37 -1.38
N PHE A 11 3.72 11.18 -2.02
CA PHE A 11 2.57 10.50 -1.39
C PHE A 11 2.88 9.03 -1.12
N TYR A 12 3.53 8.36 -2.05
CA TYR A 12 3.78 6.92 -2.07
C TYR A 12 4.86 6.50 -1.09
N LYS A 13 5.97 7.24 -0.98
CA LYS A 13 7.16 6.81 -0.22
C LYS A 13 6.86 6.30 1.20
N PRO A 14 6.13 7.03 2.07
CA PRO A 14 5.84 6.53 3.41
C PRO A 14 4.83 5.36 3.41
N LEU A 15 3.83 5.41 2.51
CA LEU A 15 2.80 4.38 2.41
C LEU A 15 3.37 3.07 1.84
N PHE A 16 4.38 3.17 0.97
CA PHE A 16 5.04 2.02 0.37
C PHE A 16 5.79 1.21 1.41
N ILE A 17 6.63 1.85 2.22
CA ILE A 17 7.38 1.16 3.29
C ILE A 17 6.40 0.46 4.24
N TRP A 18 5.30 1.14 4.58
CA TRP A 18 4.28 0.59 5.46
C TRP A 18 3.56 -0.62 4.85
N ASN A 19 3.03 -0.51 3.63
CA ASN A 19 2.33 -1.63 2.99
C ASN A 19 3.26 -2.78 2.58
N LEU A 20 4.53 -2.49 2.31
CA LEU A 20 5.56 -3.51 2.12
C LEU A 20 5.78 -4.30 3.41
N ALA A 21 5.86 -3.63 4.57
CA ALA A 21 5.98 -4.31 5.86
C ALA A 21 4.77 -5.24 6.14
N PHE A 22 3.55 -4.80 5.81
CA PHE A 22 2.37 -5.67 5.88
C PHE A 22 2.46 -6.84 4.89
N SER A 23 2.94 -6.61 3.68
CA SER A 23 3.07 -7.67 2.67
C SER A 23 4.09 -8.72 3.09
N LEU A 24 5.26 -8.30 3.57
CA LEU A 24 6.31 -9.18 4.10
C LEU A 24 5.85 -9.91 5.36
N GLY A 25 5.23 -9.20 6.30
CA GLY A 25 4.69 -9.81 7.52
C GLY A 25 3.64 -10.88 7.22
N TYR A 26 2.85 -10.71 6.15
CA TYR A 26 1.91 -11.75 5.71
C TYR A 26 2.60 -12.96 5.08
N LEU A 27 3.67 -12.76 4.30
CA LEU A 27 4.47 -13.87 3.78
C LEU A 27 5.10 -14.69 4.91
N GLU A 28 5.59 -14.04 5.97
CA GLU A 28 6.08 -14.73 7.18
C GLU A 28 4.97 -15.56 7.86
N ILE A 29 3.74 -15.05 7.92
CA ILE A 29 2.60 -15.82 8.42
C ILE A 29 2.34 -17.05 7.54
N ILE A 30 2.41 -16.91 6.20
CA ILE A 30 2.29 -18.07 5.30
C ILE A 30 3.44 -19.07 5.53
N HIS A 31 4.65 -18.59 5.80
CA HIS A 31 5.81 -19.44 6.08
C HIS A 31 5.60 -20.29 7.34
N ILE A 32 5.07 -19.69 8.41
CA ILE A 32 4.86 -20.37 9.70
C ILE A 32 3.63 -21.31 9.68
N TYR A 33 2.51 -20.85 9.11
CA TYR A 33 1.22 -21.56 9.18
C TYR A 33 0.88 -22.35 7.91
N GLY A 34 1.70 -22.22 6.86
CA GLY A 34 1.55 -22.90 5.57
C GLY A 34 0.49 -22.28 4.66
N GLN A 35 0.29 -22.91 3.50
CA GLN A 35 -0.58 -22.40 2.42
C GLN A 35 -2.07 -22.28 2.80
N LYS A 36 -2.50 -22.91 3.91
CA LYS A 36 -3.90 -22.85 4.39
C LYS A 36 -4.35 -21.43 4.71
N VAL A 37 -3.42 -20.55 5.07
CA VAL A 37 -3.73 -19.17 5.45
C VAL A 37 -3.82 -18.20 4.27
N ILE A 38 -3.50 -18.63 3.04
CA ILE A 38 -3.46 -17.77 1.83
C ILE A 38 -4.79 -17.05 1.58
N SER A 39 -5.92 -17.72 1.88
CA SER A 39 -7.26 -17.14 1.73
C SER A 39 -7.47 -15.88 2.60
N TYR A 40 -6.74 -15.74 3.71
CA TYR A 40 -6.79 -14.58 4.58
C TYR A 40 -5.99 -13.37 4.06
N GLY A 41 -5.25 -13.52 2.97
CA GLY A 41 -4.35 -12.48 2.45
C GLY A 41 -5.09 -11.20 2.08
N PHE A 42 -6.30 -11.34 1.53
CA PHE A 42 -7.16 -10.21 1.23
C PHE A 42 -7.49 -9.39 2.51
N PHE A 43 -7.86 -10.06 3.61
CA PHE A 43 -8.14 -9.38 4.88
C PHE A 43 -6.89 -8.70 5.45
N PHE A 44 -5.72 -9.33 5.32
CA PHE A 44 -4.48 -8.74 5.77
C PHE A 44 -4.12 -7.47 4.99
N LYS A 45 -4.36 -7.45 3.67
CA LYS A 45 -4.19 -6.25 2.84
C LYS A 45 -5.18 -5.16 3.21
N LEU A 46 -6.45 -5.49 3.47
CA LEU A 46 -7.42 -4.52 3.97
C LEU A 46 -6.97 -3.88 5.30
N LEU A 47 -6.41 -4.66 6.22
CA LEU A 47 -5.83 -4.12 7.47
C LEU A 47 -4.65 -3.18 7.19
N GLY A 48 -3.76 -3.54 6.26
CA GLY A 48 -2.67 -2.67 5.80
C GLY A 48 -3.18 -1.35 5.24
N TYR A 49 -4.23 -1.36 4.41
CA TYR A 49 -4.84 -0.15 3.84
C TYR A 49 -5.60 0.68 4.87
N ALA A 50 -6.31 0.05 5.79
CA ALA A 50 -6.97 0.74 6.91
C ALA A 50 -5.93 1.46 7.78
N SER A 51 -4.85 0.76 8.13
CA SER A 51 -3.73 1.31 8.89
C SER A 51 -3.04 2.46 8.16
N THR A 52 -2.81 2.30 6.86
CA THR A 52 -2.23 3.35 5.99
C THR A 52 -3.09 4.61 5.96
N THR A 53 -4.41 4.43 5.80
CA THR A 53 -5.37 5.54 5.77
C THR A 53 -5.42 6.24 7.12
N TYR A 54 -5.37 5.48 8.22
CA TYR A 54 -5.32 6.02 9.58
C TYR A 54 -4.03 6.82 9.81
N LEU A 55 -2.86 6.28 9.51
CA LEU A 55 -1.57 6.96 9.67
C LEU A 55 -1.53 8.27 8.87
N GLN A 56 -2.10 8.25 7.68
CA GLN A 56 -2.16 9.42 6.84
C GLN A 56 -3.19 10.44 7.32
N SER A 57 -4.27 10.03 7.97
CA SER A 57 -5.24 10.94 8.59
C SER A 57 -4.62 11.81 9.69
N TYR A 58 -3.63 11.27 10.44
CA TYR A 58 -2.86 12.04 11.42
C TYR A 58 -1.96 13.10 10.79
N THR A 59 -1.46 12.84 9.58
CA THR A 59 -0.59 13.76 8.82
C THR A 59 -1.37 14.58 7.79
N ALA A 60 -2.71 14.46 7.75
CA ALA A 60 -3.53 14.91 6.64
C ALA A 60 -3.73 16.42 6.53
N LYS A 61 -3.61 17.21 7.62
CA LYS A 61 -3.94 18.64 7.58
C LYS A 61 -3.10 19.41 6.56
N ASN A 62 -1.79 19.20 6.56
CA ASN A 62 -0.87 19.86 5.62
C ASN A 62 -0.92 19.19 4.23
N THR A 63 -1.09 17.88 4.21
CA THR A 63 -1.14 17.06 3.00
C THR A 63 -2.35 17.45 2.15
N TYR A 64 -3.54 17.61 2.75
CA TYR A 64 -4.76 17.95 2.00
C TYR A 64 -4.69 19.27 1.28
N MET A 65 -4.22 20.33 1.95
CA MET A 65 -4.08 21.63 1.33
C MET A 65 -3.05 21.61 0.19
N TYR A 66 -1.95 20.88 0.35
CA TYR A 66 -0.91 20.76 -0.69
C TYR A 66 -1.43 20.12 -1.99
N TYR A 67 -2.07 18.94 -1.92
CA TYR A 67 -2.58 18.27 -3.12
C TYR A 67 -3.77 19.01 -3.75
N ARG A 68 -4.62 19.65 -2.94
CA ARG A 68 -5.73 20.48 -3.42
C ARG A 68 -5.22 21.72 -4.18
N ASN A 69 -4.22 22.41 -3.65
CA ASN A 69 -3.61 23.57 -4.31
C ASN A 69 -2.86 23.18 -5.60
N ALA A 70 -2.39 21.93 -5.69
CA ALA A 70 -1.79 21.38 -6.91
C ALA A 70 -2.82 20.87 -7.94
N GLY A 71 -4.13 20.96 -7.66
CA GLY A 71 -5.20 20.53 -8.57
C GLY A 71 -5.46 19.01 -8.59
N TYR A 72 -4.91 18.24 -7.64
CA TYR A 72 -5.08 16.80 -7.58
C TYR A 72 -5.98 16.35 -6.43
N SER A 73 -6.86 15.39 -6.70
CA SER A 73 -7.64 14.73 -5.65
C SER A 73 -6.78 13.70 -4.91
N ILE A 74 -6.72 13.81 -3.59
CA ILE A 74 -6.05 12.81 -2.73
C ILE A 74 -6.65 11.43 -2.91
N LYS A 75 -7.97 11.32 -3.15
CA LYS A 75 -8.62 10.03 -3.40
C LYS A 75 -7.99 9.32 -4.60
N ARG A 76 -7.63 10.06 -5.66
CA ARG A 76 -6.94 9.49 -6.82
C ARG A 76 -5.53 9.01 -6.46
N MET A 77 -4.82 9.74 -5.59
CA MET A 77 -3.49 9.33 -5.13
C MET A 77 -3.55 8.01 -4.34
N TYR A 78 -4.52 7.86 -3.45
CA TYR A 78 -4.76 6.58 -2.75
C TYR A 78 -5.01 5.43 -3.72
N ILE A 79 -5.90 5.63 -4.71
CA ILE A 79 -6.21 4.59 -5.70
C ILE A 79 -4.93 4.16 -6.42
N TYR A 80 -4.13 5.10 -6.93
CA TYR A 80 -2.87 4.78 -7.60
C TYR A 80 -1.89 4.01 -6.72
N VAL A 81 -1.71 4.44 -5.47
CA VAL A 81 -0.81 3.78 -4.53
C VAL A 81 -1.27 2.37 -4.20
N TYR A 82 -2.56 2.18 -3.90
CA TYR A 82 -3.11 0.88 -3.58
C TYR A 82 -3.11 -0.06 -4.78
N THR A 83 -3.35 0.44 -6.00
CA THR A 83 -3.22 -0.40 -7.20
C THR A 83 -1.79 -0.89 -7.41
N ILE A 84 -0.79 -0.01 -7.28
CA ILE A 84 0.63 -0.40 -7.39
C ILE A 84 0.98 -1.41 -6.30
N ASP A 85 0.54 -1.16 -5.07
CA ASP A 85 0.83 -2.02 -3.93
C ASP A 85 0.17 -3.42 -4.03
N ILE A 86 -1.07 -3.53 -4.51
CA ILE A 86 -1.70 -4.82 -4.82
C ILE A 86 -0.88 -5.55 -5.87
N GLY A 87 -0.44 -4.87 -6.93
CA GLY A 87 0.39 -5.47 -7.97
C GLY A 87 1.69 -6.04 -7.42
N ILE A 88 2.39 -5.28 -6.57
CA ILE A 88 3.62 -5.74 -5.90
C ILE A 88 3.33 -6.94 -5.00
N TYR A 89 2.26 -6.89 -4.21
CA TYR A 89 1.87 -7.99 -3.32
C TYR A 89 1.57 -9.27 -4.11
N ILE A 90 0.82 -9.20 -5.21
CA ILE A 90 0.54 -10.36 -6.06
C ILE A 90 1.84 -10.95 -6.61
N ILE A 91 2.74 -10.11 -7.13
CA ILE A 91 4.05 -10.57 -7.64
C ILE A 91 4.83 -11.28 -6.52
N LEU A 92 4.93 -10.68 -5.34
CA LEU A 92 5.63 -11.26 -4.20
C LEU A 92 5.01 -12.59 -3.76
N LEU A 93 3.68 -12.67 -3.69
CA LEU A 93 2.98 -13.89 -3.32
C LEU A 93 3.20 -14.99 -4.36
N THR A 94 3.10 -14.66 -5.65
CA THR A 94 3.36 -15.64 -6.73
C THR A 94 4.79 -16.14 -6.71
N LEU A 95 5.78 -15.25 -6.53
CA LEU A 95 7.17 -15.64 -6.39
C LEU A 95 7.38 -16.54 -5.17
N TYR A 96 6.81 -16.17 -4.03
CA TYR A 96 6.88 -16.98 -2.81
C TYR A 96 6.33 -18.38 -3.03
N LEU A 97 5.13 -18.51 -3.61
CA LEU A 97 4.50 -19.80 -3.89
C LEU A 97 5.22 -20.63 -4.95
N TYR A 98 5.99 -19.99 -5.83
CA TYR A 98 6.80 -20.70 -6.82
C TYR A 98 8.05 -21.34 -6.20
N TYR A 99 8.61 -20.73 -5.16
CA TYR A 99 9.84 -21.20 -4.49
C TYR A 99 9.60 -21.96 -3.18
N ALA A 100 8.40 -21.88 -2.59
CA ALA A 100 8.01 -22.54 -1.33
C ALA A 100 7.41 -23.92 -1.57
#